data_AF-A0A1N7SXP3-F1
#
_entry.id   AF-A0A1N7SXP3-F1
#
_cell.length_a   1.000
_cell.length_b   1.000
_cell.length_c   1.000
_cell.angle_alpha   90.00
_cell.angle_beta   90.00
_cell.angle_gamma   90.00
#
_symmetry.space_group_name_H-M   'P 1'
#
loop_
_entity.id
_entity.type
_entity.pdbx_description
1 polymer ?
#
loop_
_entity_poly.entity_id
_entity_poly.type
_entity_poly.pdbx_seq_one_letter_code
_entity_poly.pdbx_strand_id
1 'polypeptide(L)'
;MFWRGFLSNLLNPKVGVFYVTFLPQFVPAGANAASYCFWLACLHVALTLVWFAILISATVPLGRFLRRPAAVKTLDRLTGGVFVAFGIKLAASTSR
;
A
#
# COMPACT_ATOMS: atom_id res chain seq x y z
N MET A 1 5.59 -20.90 8.49
CA MET A 1 5.54 -19.44 8.20
C MET A 1 4.21 -18.99 7.59
N PHE A 2 3.69 -19.68 6.55
CA PHE A 2 2.41 -19.35 5.91
C PHE A 2 1.23 -19.21 6.88
N TRP A 3 1.07 -20.12 7.85
CA TRP A 3 -0.06 -20.07 8.76
C TRP A 3 -0.07 -18.86 9.69
N ARG A 4 1.11 -18.38 10.12
CA ARG A 4 1.21 -17.14 10.93
C ARG A 4 0.89 -15.90 10.10
N GLY A 5 1.32 -15.86 8.84
CA GLY A 5 0.97 -14.77 7.90
C GLY A 5 -0.52 -14.78 7.55
N PHE A 6 -1.09 -15.96 7.28
CA PHE A 6 -2.51 -16.16 7.00
C PHE A 6 -3.37 -15.78 8.19
N LEU A 7 -3.11 -16.31 9.39
CA LEU A 7 -3.82 -15.91 10.60
C LEU A 7 -3.65 -14.42 10.90
N SER A 8 -2.46 -13.84 10.74
CA SER A 8 -2.26 -12.41 11.00
C SER A 8 -3.03 -11.51 10.03
N ASN A 9 -3.17 -11.93 8.77
CA ASN A 9 -3.97 -11.20 7.77
C ASN A 9 -5.47 -11.39 8.01
N LEU A 10 -5.90 -12.62 8.34
CA LEU A 10 -7.30 -12.97 8.59
C LEU A 10 -7.82 -12.40 9.93
N LEU A 11 -6.97 -12.36 10.97
CA LEU A 11 -7.25 -11.73 12.25
C LEU A 11 -7.03 -10.22 12.21
N ASN A 12 -6.56 -9.63 11.09
CA ASN A 12 -6.45 -8.18 10.99
C ASN A 12 -7.87 -7.61 10.92
N PRO A 13 -8.42 -7.08 12.03
CA PRO A 13 -9.84 -6.77 12.11
C PRO A 13 -10.19 -5.60 11.18
N LYS A 14 -9.18 -4.85 10.72
CA LYS A 14 -9.34 -3.68 9.85
C LYS A 14 -10.00 -4.04 8.53
N VAL A 15 -9.62 -5.17 7.93
CA VAL A 15 -10.19 -5.61 6.64
C VAL A 15 -11.62 -6.12 6.84
N GLY A 16 -11.85 -6.95 7.87
CA GLY A 16 -13.19 -7.44 8.18
C GLY A 16 -14.17 -6.31 8.50
N VAL A 17 -13.76 -5.36 9.34
CA VAL A 17 -14.58 -4.18 9.70
C VAL A 17 -14.86 -3.31 8.48
N PHE A 18 -13.87 -3.05 7.62
CA PHE A 18 -14.06 -2.31 6.37
C PHE A 18 -15.10 -2.98 5.47
N TYR A 19 -14.98 -4.30 5.27
CA TYR A 19 -15.93 -5.04 4.44
C TYR A 19 -17.35 -5.02 5.01
N VAL A 20 -17.52 -5.23 6.32
CA VAL A 20 -18.84 -5.21 6.98
C VAL A 20 -19.48 -3.82 6.94
N THR A 21 -18.68 -2.74 6.99
CA THR A 21 -19.21 -1.37 7.00
C THR A 21 -19.46 -0.80 5.61
N PHE A 22 -18.61 -1.12 4.61
CA PHE A 22 -18.74 -0.57 3.27
C PHE A 22 -19.56 -1.43 2.31
N LEU A 23 -19.46 -2.76 2.35
CA LEU A 23 -20.19 -3.62 1.40
C LEU A 23 -21.71 -3.45 1.39
N PRO A 24 -22.43 -3.43 2.53
CA PRO A 24 -23.89 -3.34 2.50
C PRO A 24 -24.38 -2.03 1.89
N GLN A 25 -23.56 -0.97 1.87
CA GLN A 25 -23.90 0.32 1.26
C GLN A 25 -23.97 0.25 -0.27
N PHE A 26 -23.31 -0.75 -0.88
CA PHE A 26 -23.31 -0.97 -2.33
C PHE A 26 -24.31 -2.02 -2.80
N VAL A 27 -25.06 -2.66 -1.90
CA VAL A 27 -26.05 -3.68 -2.25
C VAL A 27 -27.40 -3.02 -2.56
N PRO A 28 -27.97 -3.19 -3.77
CA PRO A 28 -29.30 -2.69 -4.10
C PRO A 28 -30.38 -3.37 -3.25
N ALA A 29 -31.37 -2.60 -2.78
CA ALA A 29 -32.51 -3.14 -2.05
C ALA A 29 -33.29 -4.13 -2.94
N GLY A 30 -33.23 -5.44 -2.62
CA GLY A 30 -33.88 -6.52 -3.36
C GLY A 30 -32.93 -7.56 -3.99
N ALA A 31 -31.61 -7.31 -3.99
CA ALA A 31 -30.62 -8.30 -4.43
C ALA A 31 -30.17 -9.22 -3.28
N ASN A 32 -29.71 -10.43 -3.61
CA ASN A 32 -29.08 -11.32 -2.62
C ASN A 32 -27.74 -10.70 -2.16
N ALA A 33 -27.76 -10.11 -0.95
CA ALA A 33 -26.62 -9.42 -0.38
C ALA A 33 -25.36 -10.29 -0.29
N ALA A 34 -25.51 -11.59 0.02
CA ALA A 34 -24.38 -12.51 0.12
C ALA A 34 -23.67 -12.69 -1.24
N SER A 35 -24.44 -12.91 -2.31
CA SER A 35 -23.89 -13.06 -3.66
C SER A 35 -23.22 -11.77 -4.16
N TYR A 36 -23.82 -10.61 -3.89
CA TYR A 36 -23.27 -9.32 -4.32
C TYR A 36 -21.97 -8.96 -3.57
N CYS A 37 -21.95 -9.18 -2.25
CA CYS A 37 -20.75 -9.05 -1.43
C CYS A 37 -19.62 -9.98 -1.88
N PHE A 38 -19.93 -11.22 -2.26
CA PHE A 38 -18.95 -12.16 -2.79
C PHE A 38 -18.34 -11.66 -4.11
N TRP A 39 -19.15 -11.17 -5.03
CA TRP A 39 -18.66 -10.58 -6.28
C TRP A 39 -17.77 -9.36 -6.06
N LEU A 40 -18.15 -8.46 -5.15
CA LEU A 40 -17.34 -7.30 -4.78
C LEU A 40 -15.99 -7.73 -4.17
N ALA A 41 -15.97 -8.76 -3.32
CA ALA A 41 -14.74 -9.33 -2.78
C ALA A 41 -13.83 -9.91 -3.89
N CYS A 42 -14.40 -10.66 -4.84
CA CYS A 42 -13.66 -11.18 -5.99
C CYS A 42 -13.05 -10.05 -6.84
N LEU A 43 -13.83 -9.00 -7.11
CA LEU A 43 -13.36 -7.83 -7.86
C LEU A 43 -12.20 -7.13 -7.14
N HIS A 44 -12.32 -6.95 -5.82
CA HIS A 44 -11.26 -6.37 -5.01
C HIS A 44 -9.98 -7.21 -5.03
N VAL A 45 -10.09 -8.55 -4.91
CA VAL A 45 -8.94 -9.46 -5.02
C VAL A 45 -8.29 -9.35 -6.39
N ALA A 46 -9.07 -9.32 -7.46
CA ALA A 46 -8.56 -9.15 -8.83
C ALA A 46 -7.82 -7.82 -8.99
N LEU A 47 -8.39 -6.72 -8.51
CA LEU A 47 -7.74 -5.40 -8.55
C LEU A 47 -6.42 -5.39 -7.75
N THR A 48 -6.42 -6.00 -6.59
CA THR A 48 -5.23 -6.11 -5.73
C THR A 48 -4.14 -6.95 -6.40
N LEU A 49 -4.51 -8.05 -7.05
CA LEU A 49 -3.58 -8.89 -7.82
C LEU A 49 -2.99 -8.12 -9.00
N VAL A 50 -3.81 -7.41 -9.77
CA VAL A 50 -3.35 -6.57 -10.89
C VAL A 50 -2.42 -5.47 -10.37
N TRP A 51 -2.78 -4.82 -9.28
CA TRP A 51 -1.96 -3.79 -8.66
C TRP A 51 -0.60 -4.32 -8.22
N PHE A 52 -0.56 -5.47 -7.53
CA PHE A 52 0.71 -6.09 -7.14
C PHE A 52 1.50 -6.58 -8.35
N ALA A 53 0.87 -7.12 -9.38
CA ALA A 53 1.54 -7.50 -10.62
C ALA A 53 2.20 -6.28 -11.30
N ILE A 54 1.50 -5.14 -11.34
CA ILE A 54 2.06 -3.87 -11.81
C ILE A 54 3.25 -3.47 -10.96
N LEU A 55 3.13 -3.45 -9.62
CA LEU A 55 4.23 -3.11 -8.73
C LEU A 55 5.45 -4.02 -8.92
N ILE A 56 5.25 -5.34 -8.98
CA ILE A 56 6.32 -6.31 -9.21
C ILE A 56 6.97 -6.08 -10.58
N SER A 57 6.16 -5.91 -11.62
CA SER A 57 6.66 -5.64 -12.98
C SER A 57 7.41 -4.32 -13.06
N ALA A 58 6.99 -3.29 -12.32
CA ALA A 58 7.67 -2.00 -12.20
C ALA A 58 8.94 -2.08 -11.33
N THR A 59 9.01 -3.05 -10.42
CA THR A 59 10.19 -3.29 -9.59
C THR A 59 11.36 -3.84 -10.42
N VAL A 60 11.10 -4.55 -11.53
CA VAL A 60 12.16 -5.03 -12.45
C VAL A 60 12.95 -3.89 -13.12
N PRO A 61 12.33 -2.90 -13.80
CA PRO A 61 13.04 -1.75 -14.32
C PRO A 61 13.58 -0.85 -13.21
N LEU A 62 12.89 -0.71 -12.07
CA LEU A 62 13.44 0.01 -10.90
C LEU A 62 14.72 -0.67 -10.39
N GLY A 63 14.75 -1.98 -10.21
CA GLY A 63 15.94 -2.71 -9.79
C GLY A 63 17.09 -2.56 -10.79
N ARG A 64 16.79 -2.54 -12.09
CA ARG A 64 17.79 -2.26 -13.14
C ARG A 64 18.28 -0.80 -13.10
N PHE A 65 17.41 0.15 -12.77
CA PHE A 65 17.74 1.56 -12.62
C PHE A 65 18.54 1.85 -11.34
N LEU A 66 18.14 1.28 -10.20
CA LEU A 66 18.84 1.35 -8.91
C LEU A 66 20.17 0.59 -8.91
N ARG A 67 20.40 -0.35 -9.82
CA ARG A 67 21.77 -0.89 -10.06
C ARG A 67 22.71 0.13 -10.71
N ARG A 68 22.20 1.24 -11.25
CA ARG A 68 23.06 2.30 -11.77
C ARG A 68 23.58 3.15 -10.60
N PRO A 69 24.90 3.25 -10.40
CA PRO A 69 25.47 4.04 -9.30
C PRO A 69 25.04 5.51 -9.33
N ALA A 70 24.72 6.06 -10.51
CA ALA A 70 24.18 7.41 -10.63
C ALA A 70 22.78 7.59 -10.01
N ALA A 71 21.90 6.57 -10.10
CA ALA A 71 20.56 6.64 -9.52
C ALA A 71 20.60 6.60 -7.99
N VAL A 72 21.41 5.68 -7.44
CA VAL A 72 21.65 5.58 -5.99
C VAL A 72 22.24 6.87 -5.45
N LYS A 73 23.27 7.41 -6.12
CA LYS A 73 23.89 8.68 -5.72
C LYS A 73 22.91 9.86 -5.72
N THR A 74 21.96 9.91 -6.66
CA THR A 74 20.93 10.96 -6.68
C THR A 74 19.94 10.79 -5.53
N LEU A 75 19.50 9.55 -5.24
CA LEU A 75 18.63 9.26 -4.10
C LEU A 75 19.30 9.61 -2.75
N ASP A 76 20.59 9.28 -2.60
CA ASP A 76 21.37 9.63 -1.41
C ASP A 76 21.49 11.14 -1.25
N ARG A 77 21.73 11.87 -2.35
CA ARG A 77 21.81 13.35 -2.31
C ARG A 77 20.47 13.99 -2.00
N LEU A 78 19.36 13.46 -2.52
CA LEU A 78 18.02 13.94 -2.20
C LEU A 78 17.69 13.70 -0.73
N THR A 79 17.95 12.48 -0.24
CA THR A 79 17.70 12.10 1.15
C THR A 79 18.56 12.92 2.12
N GLY A 80 19.85 13.07 1.83
CA GLY A 80 20.76 13.94 2.56
C GLY A 80 20.31 15.41 2.54
N GLY A 81 19.85 15.91 1.39
CA GLY A 81 19.29 17.25 1.26
C GLY A 81 18.05 17.46 2.13
N VAL A 82 17.14 16.48 2.16
CA VAL A 82 15.94 16.50 3.02
C VAL A 82 16.33 16.51 4.51
N PHE A 83 17.30 15.70 4.92
CA PHE A 83 17.80 15.70 6.30
C PHE A 83 18.46 17.02 6.70
N VAL A 84 19.28 17.60 5.81
CA VAL A 84 19.87 18.92 6.05
C VAL A 84 18.78 19.99 6.16
N ALA A 85 17.79 19.98 5.26
CA ALA A 85 16.67 20.91 5.32
C ALA A 85 15.85 20.76 6.61
N PHE A 86 15.60 19.52 7.06
CA PHE A 86 14.95 19.27 8.34
C PHE A 86 15.80 19.71 9.53
N GLY A 87 17.12 19.49 9.50
CA GLY A 87 18.05 19.94 10.53
C GLY A 87 18.09 21.46 10.65
N ILE A 88 18.12 22.16 9.52
CA ILE A 88 18.04 23.64 9.47
C ILE A 88 16.69 24.10 10.03
N LYS A 89 15.59 23.49 9.58
CA LYS A 89 14.24 23.83 10.08
C LYS A 89 14.15 23.60 11.59
N LEU A 90 14.71 22.51 12.11
CA LEU A 90 14.72 22.19 13.53
C LEU A 90 15.55 23.22 14.31
N ALA A 91 16.78 23.53 13.87
CA ALA A 91 17.61 24.55 14.49
C ALA A 91 16.94 25.93 14.50
N ALA A 92 16.29 26.30 13.40
CA ALA A 92 15.53 27.55 13.29
C ALA A 92 14.26 27.54 14.17
N SER A 93 13.63 26.38 14.38
CA SER A 93 12.47 26.23 15.26
C SER A 93 12.84 26.21 16.74
N THR A 94 14.00 25.66 17.09
CA THR A 94 14.52 25.63 18.47
C THR A 94 15.11 26.98 18.88
N SER A 95 15.51 27.82 17.92
CA SER A 95 16.02 29.18 18.16
C SER A 95 14.91 30.24 18.40
N ARG A 96 13.65 29.84 18.57
CA ARG A 96 12.54 30.68 19.04
C ARG A 96 12.00 30.13 20.36
#